data_AF-A0A1L5JN00-F1
#
_entry.id   AF-A0A1L5JN00-F1
#
_cell.length_a   1.000
_cell.length_b   1.000
_cell.length_c   1.000
_cell.angle_alpha   90.00
_cell.angle_beta   90.00
_cell.angle_gamma   90.00
#
_symmetry.space_group_name_H-M   'P 1'
#
loop_
_entity.id
_entity.type
_entity.pdbx_description
1 polymer ?
#
loop_
_entity_poly.entity_id
_entity_poly.type
_entity_poly.pdbx_seq_one_letter_code
_entity_poly.pdbx_strand_id
1 'polypeptide(L)'
;MSWINGWNFAQSIEAIGQVLGIQPGQIQAPSRAITRNAVDWKARKQDEDKAIIHRLNQTWGETLSLADTRAQPVWNYLHRRGIVTRLRPEWDSVLRFHPNLPYHDEDGLFIDSYPALLGKIVTQQGRSATFHRIYLSEDGFKAPVEKPKKMMPIPSDRTITGGAIPIGEPGEVLGVSEGIETALAVTRATGQTCWSVVNATLLARFEPPSNVKMLYIWADHDLSETGLNAANELKKKAWQKGILTQVLIPPIPTSLGVKSWDWNDVLNVYGAMGFTKVHI
;
A
#
# COMPACT_ATOMS: atom_id res chain seq x y z
N MET A 1 -38.57 8.01 21.59
CA MET A 1 -39.65 7.01 21.69
C MET A 1 -39.29 5.63 21.14
N SER A 2 -38.46 5.48 20.09
CA SER A 2 -38.10 4.14 19.55
C SER A 2 -37.22 3.28 20.49
N TRP A 3 -36.37 3.88 21.31
CA TRP A 3 -35.45 3.13 22.20
C TRP A 3 -36.05 2.61 23.52
N ILE A 4 -37.31 2.94 23.82
CA ILE A 4 -37.97 2.52 25.09
C ILE A 4 -38.85 1.28 24.88
N ASN A 5 -39.31 1.01 23.65
CA ASN A 5 -40.30 -0.04 23.35
C ASN A 5 -39.81 -1.16 22.40
N GLY A 6 -38.57 -1.10 21.90
CA GLY A 6 -38.02 -2.11 20.97
C GLY A 6 -38.71 -2.15 19.60
N TRP A 7 -39.37 -1.07 19.19
CA TRP A 7 -40.13 -1.00 17.94
C TRP A 7 -39.24 -0.76 16.73
N ASN A 8 -39.55 -1.45 15.63
CA ASN A 8 -38.94 -1.16 14.34
C ASN A 8 -39.49 0.15 13.75
N PHE A 9 -38.84 0.63 12.68
CA PHE A 9 -39.16 1.93 12.07
C PHE A 9 -40.62 2.05 11.62
N ALA A 10 -41.19 0.97 11.05
CA ALA A 10 -42.58 0.96 10.60
C ALA A 10 -43.55 1.07 11.78
N GLN A 11 -43.30 0.31 12.85
CA GLN A 11 -44.10 0.33 14.08
C GLN A 11 -44.05 1.71 14.76
N SER A 12 -42.90 2.38 14.72
CA SER A 12 -42.75 3.73 15.28
C SER A 12 -43.57 4.77 14.52
N ILE A 13 -43.61 4.68 13.18
CA ILE A 13 -44.39 5.59 12.33
C ILE A 13 -45.90 5.36 12.52
N GLU A 14 -46.32 4.10 12.65
CA GLU A 14 -47.72 3.75 12.85
C GLU A 14 -48.25 4.25 14.21
N ALA A 15 -47.46 4.09 15.27
CA ALA A 15 -47.80 4.60 16.60
C ALA A 15 -47.88 6.14 16.63
N ILE A 16 -46.98 6.82 15.92
CA ILE A 16 -47.04 8.28 15.76
C ILE A 16 -48.31 8.69 14.98
N GLY A 17 -48.66 7.95 13.93
CA GLY A 17 -49.86 8.17 13.14
C GLY A 17 -51.15 8.07 13.97
N GLN A 18 -51.23 7.09 14.88
CA GLN A 18 -52.37 6.93 15.78
C GLN A 18 -52.49 8.08 16.80
N VAL A 19 -51.38 8.52 17.39
CA VAL A 19 -51.37 9.65 18.35
C VAL A 19 -51.78 10.96 17.68
N LEU A 20 -51.42 11.14 16.40
CA LEU A 20 -51.74 12.33 15.62
C LEU A 20 -53.09 12.25 14.88
N GLY A 21 -53.84 11.15 15.03
CA GLY A 21 -55.16 10.96 14.41
C GLY A 21 -55.13 10.82 12.88
N ILE A 22 -53.98 10.47 12.30
CA ILE A 22 -53.80 10.34 10.85
C ILE A 22 -54.19 8.93 10.42
N GLN A 23 -55.26 8.80 9.61
CA GLN A 23 -55.68 7.51 9.06
C GLN A 23 -54.82 7.08 7.85
N PRO A 24 -54.49 5.79 7.69
CA PRO A 24 -53.80 5.29 6.50
C PRO A 24 -54.64 5.57 5.26
N GLY A 25 -54.12 6.40 4.35
CA GLY A 25 -54.79 6.74 3.08
C GLY A 25 -55.26 8.19 2.94
N GLN A 26 -55.15 9.04 3.97
CA GLN A 26 -55.52 10.47 3.86
C GLN A 26 -54.40 11.39 3.38
N ILE A 27 -53.16 10.90 3.24
CA ILE A 27 -52.04 11.69 2.72
C ILE A 27 -51.89 11.38 1.22
N GLN A 28 -52.46 12.23 0.35
CA GLN A 28 -51.92 12.37 -1.00
C GLN A 28 -50.55 13.00 -0.86
N ALA A 29 -49.49 12.17 -0.93
CA ALA A 29 -48.15 12.68 -1.05
C ALA A 29 -48.11 13.59 -2.28
N PRO A 30 -47.64 14.84 -2.19
CA PRO A 30 -47.39 15.63 -3.38
C PRO A 30 -46.38 14.84 -4.22
N SER A 31 -46.85 14.26 -5.33
CA SER A 31 -45.99 13.68 -6.37
C SER A 31 -45.31 14.83 -7.10
N ARG A 32 -44.43 15.54 -6.40
CA ARG A 32 -43.31 16.17 -7.08
C ARG A 32 -42.41 15.00 -7.43
N ALA A 33 -42.38 14.66 -8.71
CA ALA A 33 -41.28 13.92 -9.26
C ALA A 33 -40.02 14.68 -8.83
N ILE A 34 -39.35 14.16 -7.80
CA ILE A 34 -37.95 14.48 -7.57
C ILE A 34 -37.32 13.89 -8.82
N THR A 35 -37.11 14.72 -9.84
CA THR A 35 -36.03 14.49 -10.79
C THR A 35 -34.81 14.42 -9.89
N ARG A 36 -34.49 13.20 -9.42
CA ARG A 36 -33.16 12.90 -8.91
C ARG A 36 -32.31 13.27 -10.10
N ASN A 37 -31.74 14.47 -10.04
CA ASN A 37 -30.80 14.88 -11.04
C ASN A 37 -29.75 13.79 -10.98
N ALA A 38 -29.77 12.90 -11.97
CA ALA A 38 -28.63 12.12 -12.38
C ALA A 38 -27.60 13.12 -12.91
N VAL A 39 -27.19 14.07 -12.05
CA VAL A 39 -26.10 14.99 -12.30
C VAL A 39 -24.92 14.06 -12.50
N ASP A 40 -24.57 13.98 -13.77
CA ASP A 40 -23.62 13.10 -14.42
C ASP A 40 -22.52 12.55 -13.51
N TRP A 41 -22.84 11.50 -12.75
CA TRP A 41 -21.88 10.85 -11.87
C TRP A 41 -20.72 10.27 -12.68
N LYS A 42 -20.98 9.93 -13.96
CA LYS A 42 -19.96 9.44 -14.89
C LYS A 42 -19.00 10.55 -15.28
N ALA A 43 -19.48 11.73 -15.67
CA ALA A 43 -18.61 12.87 -15.97
C ALA A 43 -17.83 13.34 -14.74
N ARG A 44 -18.48 13.43 -13.57
CA ARG A 44 -17.79 13.76 -12.31
C ARG A 44 -16.65 12.78 -12.03
N LYS A 45 -16.91 11.48 -12.12
CA LYS A 45 -15.90 10.44 -11.94
C LYS A 45 -14.79 10.52 -12.99
N GLN A 46 -15.13 10.86 -14.23
CA GLN A 46 -14.13 11.05 -15.29
C GLN A 46 -13.23 12.25 -15.03
N ASP A 47 -13.79 13.36 -14.51
CA ASP A 47 -13.01 14.54 -14.17
C ASP A 47 -12.16 14.34 -12.90
N GLU A 48 -12.67 13.58 -11.93
CA GLU A 48 -11.88 13.10 -10.78
C GLU A 48 -10.70 12.24 -11.25
N ASP A 49 -10.92 11.26 -12.13
CA ASP A 49 -9.86 10.42 -12.68
C ASP A 49 -8.82 11.24 -13.44
N LYS A 50 -9.23 12.22 -14.25
CA LYS A 50 -8.31 13.15 -14.93
C LYS A 50 -7.48 13.94 -13.92
N ALA A 51 -8.09 14.44 -12.84
CA ALA A 51 -7.38 15.17 -11.79
C ALA A 51 -6.38 14.27 -11.05
N ILE A 52 -6.75 13.01 -10.76
CA ILE A 52 -5.83 12.03 -10.15
C ILE A 52 -4.65 11.75 -11.09
N ILE A 53 -4.92 11.46 -12.36
CA ILE A 53 -3.88 11.18 -13.37
C ILE A 53 -2.95 12.38 -13.53
N HIS A 54 -3.51 13.59 -13.61
CA HIS A 54 -2.72 14.82 -13.69
C HIS A 54 -1.79 14.97 -12.48
N ARG A 55 -2.32 14.78 -11.27
CA ARG A 55 -1.53 14.84 -10.03
C ARG A 55 -0.44 13.78 -9.99
N LEU A 56 -0.73 12.55 -10.41
CA LEU A 56 0.28 11.48 -10.50
C LEU A 56 1.41 11.86 -11.46
N ASN A 57 1.07 12.35 -12.66
CA ASN A 57 2.07 12.77 -13.64
C ASN A 57 2.92 13.94 -13.15
N GLN A 58 2.29 14.94 -12.52
CA GLN A 58 2.97 16.08 -11.92
C GLN A 58 3.94 15.61 -10.83
N THR A 59 3.44 14.85 -9.85
CA THR A 59 4.27 14.33 -8.74
C THR A 59 5.45 13.52 -9.26
N TRP A 60 5.27 12.66 -10.29
CA TRP A 60 6.39 11.92 -10.87
C TRP A 60 7.39 12.82 -11.60
N GLY A 61 6.91 13.82 -12.34
CA GLY A 61 7.74 14.78 -13.07
C GLY A 61 8.59 15.68 -12.16
N GLU A 62 8.13 15.92 -10.93
CA GLU A 62 8.86 16.66 -9.89
C GLU A 62 9.89 15.79 -9.14
N THR A 63 9.94 14.48 -9.43
CA THR A 63 10.93 13.60 -8.81
C THR A 63 12.30 13.68 -9.47
N LEU A 64 13.31 13.37 -8.67
CA LEU A 64 14.70 13.22 -9.05
C LEU A 64 15.12 11.75 -8.96
N SER A 65 16.17 11.42 -9.71
CA SER A 65 16.80 10.11 -9.59
C SER A 65 17.37 9.93 -8.19
N LEU A 66 17.39 8.70 -7.69
CA LEU A 66 18.13 8.38 -6.45
C LEU A 66 19.64 8.60 -6.60
N ALA A 67 20.16 8.70 -7.84
CA ALA A 67 21.55 9.07 -8.12
C ALA A 67 21.82 10.58 -8.02
N ASP A 68 20.77 11.42 -7.96
CA ASP A 68 20.92 12.87 -7.76
C ASP A 68 21.45 13.15 -6.35
N THR A 69 22.42 14.06 -6.22
CA THR A 69 23.02 14.40 -4.91
C THR A 69 22.00 14.95 -3.92
N ARG A 70 20.89 15.53 -4.40
CA ARG A 70 19.79 16.02 -3.55
C ARG A 70 18.99 14.89 -2.91
N ALA A 71 19.09 13.65 -3.41
CA ALA A 71 18.44 12.48 -2.81
C ALA A 71 19.11 12.02 -1.49
N GLN A 72 20.02 12.82 -0.91
CA GLN A 72 20.69 12.56 0.35
C GLN A 72 19.74 12.17 1.50
N PRO A 73 18.53 12.77 1.67
CA PRO A 73 17.60 12.33 2.72
C PRO A 73 17.17 10.87 2.58
N VAL A 74 16.98 10.39 1.35
CA VAL A 74 16.68 8.97 1.08
C VAL A 74 17.87 8.09 1.44
N TRP A 75 19.09 8.50 1.10
CA TRP A 75 20.29 7.74 1.44
C TRP A 75 20.56 7.69 2.93
N ASN A 76 20.37 8.81 3.64
CA ASN A 76 20.43 8.85 5.09
C ASN A 76 19.41 7.89 5.70
N TYR A 77 18.19 7.87 5.17
CA TYR A 77 17.13 6.96 5.57
C TYR A 77 17.48 5.49 5.36
N LEU A 78 17.92 5.12 4.16
CA LEU A 78 18.32 3.74 3.86
C LEU A 78 19.52 3.30 4.71
N HIS A 79 20.51 4.19 4.91
CA HIS A 79 21.67 3.92 5.75
C HIS A 79 21.29 3.66 7.21
N ARG A 80 20.40 4.48 7.79
CA ARG A 80 19.87 4.29 9.15
C ARG A 80 19.08 2.98 9.32
N ARG A 81 18.52 2.46 8.21
CA ARG A 81 17.83 1.17 8.16
C ARG A 81 18.79 0.00 7.84
N GLY A 82 20.12 0.23 7.82
CA GLY A 82 21.12 -0.81 7.51
C GLY A 82 21.20 -1.19 6.02
N ILE A 83 20.43 -0.52 5.16
CA ILE A 83 20.35 -0.79 3.71
C ILE A 83 21.46 -0.01 3.00
N VAL A 84 22.72 -0.43 3.20
CA VAL A 84 23.89 0.14 2.53
C VAL A 84 24.11 -0.56 1.20
N THR A 85 23.44 -0.11 0.15
CA THR A 85 23.44 -0.74 -1.18
C THR A 85 24.04 0.17 -2.24
N ARG A 86 24.61 -0.41 -3.29
CA ARG A 86 24.90 0.33 -4.52
C ARG A 86 23.58 0.68 -5.21
N LEU A 87 23.55 1.87 -5.80
CA LEU A 87 22.51 2.24 -6.75
C LEU A 87 22.46 1.22 -7.88
N ARG A 88 21.26 0.80 -8.21
CA ARG A 88 20.98 -0.06 -9.33
C ARG A 88 20.21 0.74 -10.39
N PRO A 89 20.70 0.87 -11.63
CA PRO A 89 20.03 1.67 -12.65
C PRO A 89 18.56 1.29 -12.87
N GLU A 90 18.23 0.00 -12.73
CA GLU A 90 16.87 -0.51 -12.87
C GLU A 90 15.89 0.08 -11.84
N TRP A 91 16.38 0.54 -10.69
CA TRP A 91 15.52 1.14 -9.66
C TRP A 91 14.97 2.49 -10.09
N ASP A 92 15.64 3.25 -10.96
CA ASP A 92 15.21 4.62 -11.30
C ASP A 92 13.83 4.65 -11.98
N SER A 93 13.44 3.55 -12.62
CA SER A 93 12.13 3.40 -13.25
C SER A 93 10.97 3.33 -12.24
N VAL A 94 11.25 2.96 -10.98
CA VAL A 94 10.26 2.59 -9.96
C VAL A 94 10.45 3.26 -8.60
N LEU A 95 11.68 3.57 -8.22
CA LEU A 95 12.04 4.23 -6.97
C LEU A 95 12.64 5.61 -7.29
N ARG A 96 12.00 6.66 -6.78
CA ARG A 96 12.41 8.05 -7.05
C ARG A 96 12.38 8.89 -5.79
N PHE A 97 13.15 9.97 -5.81
CA PHE A 97 13.18 10.95 -4.74
C PHE A 97 12.30 12.14 -5.08
N HIS A 98 11.42 12.56 -4.18
CA HIS A 98 10.72 13.84 -4.30
C HIS A 98 11.29 14.81 -3.25
N PRO A 99 11.83 15.98 -3.65
CA PRO A 99 12.50 16.87 -2.70
C PRO A 99 11.55 17.57 -1.73
N ASN A 100 10.32 17.87 -2.15
CA ASN A 100 9.40 18.69 -1.37
C ASN A 100 7.93 18.28 -1.58
N LEU A 101 7.56 17.08 -1.15
CA LEU A 101 6.24 16.51 -1.41
C LEU A 101 5.21 16.99 -0.38
N PRO A 102 4.06 17.57 -0.79
CA PRO A 102 3.02 17.97 0.15
C PRO A 102 2.48 16.79 0.98
N TYR A 103 2.41 16.99 2.28
CA TYR A 103 1.75 16.11 3.23
C TYR A 103 0.42 16.72 3.67
N HIS A 104 -0.63 15.91 3.57
CA HIS A 104 -1.93 16.22 4.13
C HIS A 104 -2.25 15.16 5.19
N ASP A 105 -2.90 15.57 6.27
CA ASP A 105 -3.39 14.65 7.29
C ASP A 105 -4.58 13.81 6.79
N GLU A 106 -5.31 13.16 7.70
CA GLU A 106 -6.45 12.32 7.34
C GLU A 106 -7.72 13.12 7.01
N ASP A 107 -7.82 14.36 7.50
CA ASP A 107 -8.92 15.29 7.19
C ASP A 107 -8.66 16.06 5.89
N GLY A 108 -7.48 15.86 5.28
CA GLY A 108 -7.07 16.49 4.04
C GLY A 108 -6.47 17.89 4.22
N LEU A 109 -6.20 18.30 5.46
CA LEU A 109 -5.54 19.56 5.76
C LEU A 109 -4.06 19.47 5.38
N PHE A 110 -3.56 20.49 4.67
CA PHE A 110 -2.13 20.63 4.39
C PHE A 110 -1.38 20.93 5.69
N ILE A 111 -0.38 20.10 6.00
CA ILE A 111 0.44 20.27 7.21
C ILE A 111 1.78 20.90 6.85
N ASP A 112 2.53 20.27 5.95
CA ASP A 112 3.82 20.74 5.47
C ASP A 112 4.22 19.97 4.20
N SER A 113 5.39 20.25 3.64
CA SER A 113 6.02 19.46 2.58
C SER A 113 7.33 18.84 3.05
N TYR A 114 7.60 17.61 2.60
CA TYR A 114 8.77 16.85 3.06
C TYR A 114 9.50 16.17 1.90
N PRO A 115 10.82 15.94 2.04
CA PRO A 115 11.53 14.93 1.26
C PRO A 115 10.79 13.59 1.29
N ALA A 116 10.73 12.86 0.18
CA ALA A 116 10.04 11.57 0.16
C ALA A 116 10.68 10.56 -0.79
N LEU A 117 10.68 9.29 -0.36
CA LEU A 117 10.93 8.14 -1.24
C LEU A 117 9.61 7.70 -1.86
N LEU A 118 9.54 7.71 -3.19
CA LEU A 118 8.39 7.25 -3.96
C LEU A 118 8.68 5.88 -4.54
N GLY A 119 7.72 4.96 -4.38
CA GLY A 119 7.68 3.67 -5.06
C GLY A 119 6.48 3.60 -6.00
N LYS A 120 6.75 3.43 -7.29
CA LYS A 120 5.75 3.26 -8.34
C LYS A 120 5.13 1.87 -8.26
N ILE A 121 3.83 1.84 -7.99
CA ILE A 121 3.04 0.61 -8.06
C ILE A 121 2.64 0.40 -9.52
N VAL A 122 2.96 -0.77 -10.04
CA VAL A 122 2.67 -1.19 -11.41
C VAL A 122 1.60 -2.28 -11.36
N THR A 123 0.59 -2.18 -12.23
CA THR A 123 -0.46 -3.22 -12.37
C THR A 123 0.13 -4.48 -12.99
N GLN A 124 -0.63 -5.59 -12.94
CA GLN A 124 -0.24 -6.83 -13.63
C GLN A 124 0.00 -6.65 -15.14
N GLN A 125 -0.65 -5.66 -15.76
CA GLN A 125 -0.49 -5.33 -17.19
C GLN A 125 0.71 -4.40 -17.46
N GLY A 126 1.56 -4.14 -16.48
CA GLY A 126 2.72 -3.25 -16.64
C GLY A 126 2.39 -1.75 -16.65
N ARG A 127 1.14 -1.35 -16.33
CA ARG A 127 0.74 0.07 -16.30
C ARG A 127 1.08 0.69 -14.95
N SER A 128 1.61 1.91 -14.94
CA SER A 128 1.76 2.68 -13.69
C SER A 128 0.39 2.94 -13.06
N ALA A 129 0.15 2.47 -11.85
CA ALA A 129 -1.14 2.58 -11.18
C ALA A 129 -1.21 3.82 -10.28
N THR A 130 -0.28 3.92 -9.34
CA THR A 130 -0.18 5.00 -8.35
C THR A 130 1.20 4.96 -7.67
N PHE A 131 1.43 5.79 -6.66
CA PHE A 131 2.67 5.83 -5.89
C PHE A 131 2.42 5.49 -4.42
N HIS A 132 3.28 4.64 -3.87
CA HIS A 132 3.51 4.55 -2.43
C HIS A 132 4.57 5.58 -2.04
N ARG A 133 4.36 6.32 -0.96
CA ARG A 133 5.23 7.41 -0.52
C ARG A 133 5.67 7.15 0.91
N ILE A 134 6.96 7.31 1.16
CA ILE A 134 7.53 7.36 2.51
C ILE A 134 8.07 8.78 2.69
N TYR A 135 7.39 9.59 3.50
CA TYR A 135 7.81 10.94 3.85
C TYR A 135 8.97 10.87 4.86
N LEU A 136 9.98 11.68 4.64
CA LEU A 136 11.26 11.67 5.34
C LEU A 136 11.56 13.05 5.90
N SER A 137 12.36 13.11 6.96
CA SER A 137 13.07 14.32 7.34
C SER A 137 14.38 14.44 6.53
N GLU A 138 14.96 15.64 6.50
CA GLU A 138 16.22 15.91 5.80
C GLU A 138 17.40 15.06 6.30
N ASP A 139 17.41 14.74 7.59
CA ASP A 139 18.42 13.91 8.27
C ASP A 139 18.15 12.39 8.17
N GLY A 140 17.14 12.00 7.39
CA GLY A 140 16.86 10.61 7.03
C GLY A 140 16.07 9.83 8.06
N PHE A 141 15.29 10.46 8.91
CA PHE A 141 14.24 9.77 9.66
C PHE A 141 12.94 9.76 8.85
N LYS A 142 11.94 9.02 9.33
CA LYS A 142 10.57 9.23 8.85
C LYS A 142 10.14 10.64 9.26
N ALA A 143 9.40 11.32 8.39
CA ALA A 143 8.87 12.65 8.71
C ALA A 143 8.06 12.59 10.03
N PRO A 144 8.12 13.64 10.87
CA PRO A 144 7.48 13.67 12.18
C PRO A 144 5.97 13.94 12.05
N VAL A 145 5.28 13.05 11.34
CA VAL A 145 3.84 13.10 11.06
C VAL A 145 3.18 11.80 11.51
N GLU A 146 1.87 11.81 11.72
CA GLU A 146 1.13 10.65 12.21
C GLU A 146 1.30 9.41 11.31
N LYS A 147 1.18 9.59 9.99
CA LYS A 147 1.26 8.50 9.00
C LYS A 147 2.34 8.81 7.95
N PRO A 148 3.62 8.52 8.23
CA PRO A 148 4.72 8.85 7.32
C PRO A 148 4.73 8.00 6.04
N LYS A 149 3.92 6.94 5.96
CA LYS A 149 3.72 6.13 4.75
C LYS A 149 2.30 6.33 4.23
N LYS A 150 2.15 6.78 2.98
CA LYS A 150 0.83 6.99 2.35
C LYS A 150 0.85 6.56 0.89
N MET A 151 -0.26 5.99 0.43
CA MET A 151 -0.50 5.76 -1.00
C MET A 151 -1.16 7.00 -1.63
N MET A 152 -0.93 7.25 -2.92
CA MET A 152 -1.71 8.23 -3.67
C MET A 152 -3.04 7.62 -4.16
N PRO A 153 -4.05 8.43 -4.52
CA PRO A 153 -5.27 7.93 -5.12
C PRO A 153 -4.99 7.10 -6.38
N ILE A 154 -5.90 6.16 -6.68
CA ILE A 154 -5.81 5.27 -7.84
C ILE A 154 -6.91 5.70 -8.81
N PRO A 155 -6.60 6.02 -10.07
CA PRO A 155 -7.60 6.25 -11.10
C PRO A 155 -8.51 5.02 -11.25
N SER A 156 -9.79 5.24 -11.51
CA SER A 156 -10.77 4.15 -11.54
C SER A 156 -10.60 3.17 -12.72
N ASP A 157 -9.78 3.51 -13.73
CA ASP A 157 -9.42 2.67 -14.86
C ASP A 157 -8.28 1.67 -14.58
N ARG A 158 -7.77 1.62 -13.33
CA ARG A 158 -6.64 0.79 -12.91
C ARG A 158 -6.92 0.09 -11.59
N THR A 159 -6.29 -1.07 -11.40
CA THR A 159 -6.30 -1.80 -10.12
C THR A 159 -4.87 -2.13 -9.71
N ILE A 160 -4.56 -1.90 -8.43
CA ILE A 160 -3.30 -2.34 -7.83
C ILE A 160 -3.36 -3.78 -7.31
N THR A 161 -4.55 -4.41 -7.36
CA THR A 161 -4.68 -5.83 -7.01
C THR A 161 -3.90 -6.66 -8.03
N GLY A 162 -3.04 -7.56 -7.54
CA GLY A 162 -2.09 -8.30 -8.39
C GLY A 162 -0.85 -7.49 -8.78
N GLY A 163 -0.80 -6.19 -8.48
CA GLY A 163 0.33 -5.31 -8.76
C GLY A 163 1.37 -5.29 -7.64
N ALA A 164 2.50 -4.65 -7.92
CA ALA A 164 3.60 -4.46 -6.97
C ALA A 164 4.45 -3.25 -7.36
N ILE A 165 5.42 -2.92 -6.52
CA ILE A 165 6.55 -2.03 -6.84
C ILE A 165 7.70 -2.94 -7.28
N PRO A 166 8.01 -3.01 -8.59
CA PRO A 166 8.95 -3.98 -9.13
C PRO A 166 10.39 -3.49 -8.97
N ILE A 167 10.97 -3.67 -7.77
CA ILE A 167 12.33 -3.25 -7.44
C ILE A 167 13.33 -4.20 -8.10
N GLY A 168 13.57 -3.98 -9.39
CA GLY A 168 14.43 -4.79 -10.25
C GLY A 168 13.66 -5.79 -11.12
N GLU A 169 14.34 -6.25 -12.18
CA GLU A 169 13.76 -7.17 -13.16
C GLU A 169 13.53 -8.58 -12.58
N PRO A 170 12.36 -9.19 -12.82
CA PRO A 170 12.04 -10.50 -12.28
C PRO A 170 12.75 -11.60 -13.11
N GLY A 171 13.54 -12.44 -12.45
CA GLY A 171 14.05 -13.68 -13.03
C GLY A 171 13.05 -14.84 -12.94
N GLU A 172 13.53 -16.08 -13.12
CA GLU A 172 12.71 -17.26 -12.80
C GLU A 172 12.46 -17.41 -11.29
N VAL A 173 13.29 -16.75 -10.47
CA VAL A 173 13.14 -16.66 -9.02
C VAL A 173 12.85 -15.21 -8.63
N LEU A 174 11.82 -15.01 -7.80
CA LEU A 174 11.40 -13.69 -7.33
C LEU A 174 11.16 -13.70 -5.82
N GLY A 175 11.64 -12.67 -5.13
CA GLY A 175 11.22 -12.33 -3.77
C GLY A 175 10.03 -11.37 -3.78
N VAL A 176 9.14 -11.48 -2.79
CA VAL A 176 8.09 -10.49 -2.54
C VAL A 176 7.96 -10.22 -1.05
N SER A 177 7.72 -8.97 -0.68
CA SER A 177 7.46 -8.52 0.70
C SER A 177 6.37 -7.47 0.75
N GLU A 178 5.84 -7.21 1.95
CA GLU A 178 4.84 -6.16 2.14
C GLU A 178 5.41 -4.76 1.89
N GLY A 179 6.55 -4.42 2.50
CA GLY A 179 7.10 -3.06 2.45
C GLY A 179 8.30 -2.89 1.52
N ILE A 180 8.54 -1.63 1.10
CA ILE A 180 9.74 -1.23 0.35
C ILE A 180 11.01 -1.43 1.19
N GLU A 181 10.99 -1.09 2.48
CA GLU A 181 12.15 -1.30 3.36
C GLU A 181 12.56 -2.77 3.42
N THR A 182 11.58 -3.68 3.58
CA THR A 182 11.81 -5.12 3.61
C THR A 182 12.37 -5.63 2.28
N ALA A 183 11.77 -5.23 1.16
CA ALA A 183 12.24 -5.63 -0.17
C ALA A 183 13.71 -5.21 -0.40
N LEU A 184 14.04 -3.96 -0.07
CA LEU A 184 15.40 -3.45 -0.19
C LEU A 184 16.37 -4.15 0.78
N ALA A 185 15.93 -4.49 1.99
CA ALA A 185 16.73 -5.23 2.96
C ALA A 185 17.05 -6.65 2.45
N VAL A 186 16.06 -7.36 1.89
CA VAL A 186 16.23 -8.66 1.25
C VAL A 186 17.20 -8.58 0.09
N THR A 187 17.01 -7.63 -0.83
CA THR A 187 17.90 -7.44 -1.98
C THR A 187 19.33 -7.12 -1.53
N ARG A 188 19.50 -6.34 -0.45
CA ARG A 188 20.81 -6.04 0.11
C ARG A 188 21.47 -7.26 0.77
N ALA A 189 20.69 -8.08 1.49
CA ALA A 189 21.21 -9.19 2.27
C ALA A 189 21.54 -10.42 1.40
N THR A 190 20.65 -10.72 0.46
CA THR A 190 20.69 -11.96 -0.32
C THR A 190 21.15 -11.76 -1.76
N GLY A 191 20.99 -10.55 -2.31
CA GLY A 191 21.18 -10.27 -3.73
C GLY A 191 19.95 -10.57 -4.60
N GLN A 192 18.90 -11.19 -4.04
CA GLN A 192 17.67 -11.54 -4.73
C GLN A 192 16.87 -10.29 -5.16
N THR A 193 16.31 -10.30 -6.36
CA THR A 193 15.28 -9.32 -6.76
C THR A 193 14.06 -9.51 -5.87
N CYS A 194 13.67 -8.49 -5.12
CA CYS A 194 12.52 -8.54 -4.22
C CYS A 194 11.58 -7.38 -4.50
N TRP A 195 10.31 -7.69 -4.76
CA TRP A 195 9.28 -6.69 -5.02
C TRP A 195 8.50 -6.35 -3.74
N SER A 196 7.93 -5.14 -3.69
CA SER A 196 7.09 -4.68 -2.58
C SER A 196 5.63 -4.58 -3.00
N VAL A 197 4.71 -5.21 -2.27
CA VAL A 197 3.25 -5.15 -2.56
C VAL A 197 2.50 -4.11 -1.71
N VAL A 198 3.21 -3.31 -0.93
CA VAL A 198 2.73 -2.21 -0.08
C VAL A 198 2.05 -2.63 1.22
N ASN A 199 1.25 -3.71 1.24
CA ASN A 199 0.62 -4.23 2.46
C ASN A 199 0.17 -5.70 2.34
N ALA A 200 -0.15 -6.33 3.46
CA ALA A 200 -0.67 -7.69 3.55
C ALA A 200 -1.90 -7.97 2.67
N THR A 201 -2.85 -7.03 2.56
CA THR A 201 -4.07 -7.23 1.73
C THR A 201 -3.71 -7.42 0.25
N LEU A 202 -2.74 -6.65 -0.24
CA LEU A 202 -2.24 -6.77 -1.61
C LEU A 202 -1.32 -7.97 -1.77
N LEU A 203 -0.58 -8.35 -0.73
CA LEU A 203 0.24 -9.58 -0.71
C LEU A 203 -0.60 -10.81 -1.01
N ALA A 204 -1.72 -11.01 -0.30
CA ALA A 204 -2.60 -12.15 -0.52
C ALA A 204 -3.17 -12.22 -1.95
N ARG A 205 -3.14 -11.11 -2.70
CA ARG A 205 -3.68 -10.98 -4.06
C ARG A 205 -2.61 -10.74 -5.11
N PHE A 206 -1.33 -10.81 -4.75
CA PHE A 206 -0.23 -10.60 -5.68
C PHE A 206 -0.24 -11.67 -6.77
N GLU A 207 0.07 -11.27 -8.00
CA GLU A 207 0.22 -12.19 -9.13
C GLU A 207 1.65 -12.08 -9.65
N PRO A 208 2.50 -13.12 -9.44
CA PRO A 208 3.84 -13.13 -10.00
C PRO A 208 3.83 -13.02 -11.53
N PRO A 209 4.83 -12.35 -12.15
CA PRO A 209 5.04 -12.39 -13.59
C PRO A 209 5.11 -13.81 -14.14
N SER A 210 4.70 -14.01 -15.39
CA SER A 210 4.56 -15.34 -16.00
C SER A 210 5.87 -16.13 -16.11
N ASN A 211 7.02 -15.46 -16.09
CA ASN A 211 8.33 -16.10 -16.12
C ASN A 211 8.79 -16.63 -14.75
N VAL A 212 8.11 -16.28 -13.65
CA VAL A 212 8.47 -16.71 -12.29
C VAL A 212 8.06 -18.17 -12.07
N LYS A 213 9.05 -18.99 -11.72
CA LYS A 213 8.88 -20.41 -11.37
C LYS A 213 9.04 -20.67 -9.87
N MET A 214 9.75 -19.80 -9.16
CA MET A 214 9.95 -19.87 -7.71
C MET A 214 9.69 -18.50 -7.06
N LEU A 215 8.84 -18.48 -6.03
CA LEU A 215 8.48 -17.31 -5.26
C LEU A 215 8.92 -17.45 -3.80
N TYR A 216 9.72 -16.51 -3.31
CA TYR A 216 10.01 -16.36 -1.89
C TYR A 216 9.17 -15.23 -1.30
N ILE A 217 8.34 -15.55 -0.31
CA ILE A 217 7.50 -14.58 0.38
C ILE A 217 8.17 -14.22 1.70
N TRP A 218 8.77 -13.03 1.76
CA TRP A 218 9.42 -12.48 2.94
C TRP A 218 8.36 -11.78 3.80
N ALA A 219 7.68 -12.57 4.63
CA ALA A 219 6.62 -12.11 5.51
C ALA A 219 7.23 -11.43 6.75
N ASP A 220 6.60 -10.33 7.18
CA ASP A 220 6.92 -9.70 8.46
C ASP A 220 6.30 -10.51 9.60
N HIS A 221 6.91 -10.48 10.79
CA HIS A 221 6.36 -11.13 11.97
C HIS A 221 5.61 -10.11 12.84
N ASP A 222 4.29 -10.21 12.88
CA ASP A 222 3.40 -9.38 13.69
C ASP A 222 2.49 -10.22 14.60
N LEU A 223 2.06 -9.66 15.74
CA LEU A 223 1.15 -10.35 16.67
C LEU A 223 -0.24 -10.60 16.07
N SER A 224 -0.65 -9.81 15.08
CA SER A 224 -1.92 -9.98 14.38
C SER A 224 -1.93 -11.15 13.40
N GLU A 225 -0.77 -11.75 13.11
CA GLU A 225 -0.54 -12.79 12.11
C GLU A 225 -1.08 -12.44 10.71
N THR A 226 -1.35 -11.16 10.45
CA THR A 226 -2.05 -10.73 9.23
C THR A 226 -1.14 -10.91 8.02
N GLY A 227 0.13 -10.54 8.15
CA GLY A 227 1.13 -10.75 7.10
C GLY A 227 1.38 -12.24 6.82
N LEU A 228 1.48 -13.05 7.88
CA LEU A 228 1.67 -14.50 7.74
C LEU A 228 0.47 -15.18 7.07
N ASN A 229 -0.75 -14.80 7.45
CA ASN A 229 -1.96 -15.32 6.82
C ASN A 229 -2.03 -14.95 5.34
N ALA A 230 -1.75 -13.69 5.00
CA ALA A 230 -1.67 -13.24 3.61
C ALA A 230 -0.60 -13.97 2.80
N ALA A 231 0.58 -14.21 3.37
CA ALA A 231 1.66 -14.97 2.76
C ALA A 231 1.26 -16.42 2.49
N ASN A 232 0.55 -17.05 3.42
CA ASN A 232 0.04 -18.42 3.25
C ASN A 232 -1.07 -18.50 2.20
N GLU A 233 -1.93 -17.50 2.08
CA GLU A 233 -2.92 -17.40 1.00
C GLU A 233 -2.25 -17.27 -0.37
N LEU A 234 -1.26 -16.38 -0.49
CA LEU A 234 -0.48 -16.22 -1.72
C LEU A 234 0.23 -17.53 -2.10
N LYS A 235 0.86 -18.20 -1.13
CA LYS A 235 1.50 -19.51 -1.34
C LYS A 235 0.53 -20.54 -1.91
N LYS A 236 -0.67 -20.67 -1.34
CA LYS A 236 -1.70 -21.60 -1.84
C LYS A 236 -2.07 -21.30 -3.29
N LYS A 237 -2.27 -20.02 -3.65
CA LYS A 237 -2.61 -19.61 -5.02
C LYS A 237 -1.45 -19.83 -6.00
N ALA A 238 -0.22 -19.53 -5.59
CA ALA A 238 0.97 -19.73 -6.42
C ALA A 238 1.20 -21.21 -6.73
N TRP A 239 1.01 -22.11 -5.75
CA TRP A 239 1.08 -23.55 -5.95
C TRP A 239 0.03 -24.06 -6.95
N GLN A 240 -1.21 -23.54 -6.90
CA GLN A 240 -2.25 -23.88 -7.88
C GLN A 240 -1.89 -23.45 -9.31
N LYS A 241 -1.02 -22.44 -9.47
CA LYS A 241 -0.48 -21.98 -10.75
C LYS A 241 0.84 -22.67 -11.13
N GLY A 242 1.29 -23.68 -10.38
CA GLY A 242 2.54 -24.41 -10.65
C GLY A 242 3.82 -23.67 -10.27
N ILE A 243 3.73 -22.58 -9.49
CA ILE A 243 4.88 -21.80 -9.03
C ILE A 243 5.34 -22.35 -7.68
N LEU A 244 6.59 -22.82 -7.60
CA LEU A 244 7.19 -23.23 -6.31
C LEU A 244 7.20 -22.02 -5.37
N THR A 245 6.84 -22.21 -4.10
CA THR A 245 6.70 -21.08 -3.17
C THR A 245 7.12 -21.42 -1.76
N GLN A 246 7.90 -20.54 -1.14
CA GLN A 246 8.32 -20.64 0.26
C GLN A 246 8.02 -19.34 1.00
N VAL A 247 7.38 -19.46 2.17
CA VAL A 247 7.19 -18.35 3.10
C VAL A 247 8.36 -18.34 4.08
N LEU A 248 8.98 -17.18 4.24
CA LEU A 248 10.09 -16.93 5.14
C LEU A 248 9.64 -15.93 6.20
N ILE A 249 9.82 -16.30 7.46
CA ILE A 249 9.50 -15.46 8.63
C ILE A 249 10.83 -15.14 9.32
N PRO A 250 11.05 -13.90 9.77
CA PRO A 250 12.30 -13.55 10.42
C PRO A 250 12.46 -14.32 11.75
N PRO A 251 13.67 -14.78 12.09
CA PRO A 251 13.91 -15.43 13.38
C PRO A 251 13.67 -14.40 14.50
N ILE A 252 12.72 -14.70 15.40
CA ILE A 252 12.36 -13.81 16.50
C ILE A 252 13.39 -13.96 17.62
N PRO A 253 14.04 -12.88 18.07
CA PRO A 253 14.88 -12.96 19.25
C PRO A 253 13.98 -13.10 20.48
N THR A 254 14.03 -14.27 21.14
CA THR A 254 13.24 -14.57 22.35
C THR A 254 13.48 -13.56 23.48
N SER A 255 14.58 -12.80 23.42
CA SER A 255 15.04 -11.85 24.42
C SER A 255 14.57 -10.41 24.26
N LEU A 256 13.97 -10.01 23.11
CA LEU A 256 13.72 -8.59 22.83
C LEU A 256 12.31 -8.09 23.20
N GLY A 257 11.37 -8.96 23.56
CA GLY A 257 10.02 -8.55 23.97
C GLY A 257 9.27 -7.67 22.95
N VAL A 258 9.67 -7.74 21.68
CA VAL A 258 9.16 -6.88 20.61
C VAL A 258 7.80 -7.37 20.11
N LYS A 259 6.88 -6.43 19.87
CA LYS A 259 5.52 -6.71 19.36
C LYS A 259 5.48 -6.96 17.85
N SER A 260 6.49 -6.52 17.13
CA SER A 260 6.66 -6.72 15.69
C SER A 260 8.14 -6.86 15.38
N TRP A 261 8.46 -7.72 14.42
CA TRP A 261 9.82 -7.97 13.99
C TRP A 261 9.83 -8.18 12.47
N ASP A 262 10.48 -7.28 11.73
CA ASP A 262 10.57 -7.35 10.28
C ASP A 262 11.97 -7.77 9.80
N TRP A 263 12.12 -8.06 8.50
CA TRP A 263 13.42 -8.43 7.94
C TRP A 263 14.42 -7.26 7.88
N ASN A 264 13.96 -6.01 7.94
CA ASN A 264 14.86 -4.88 8.10
C ASN A 264 15.46 -4.85 9.52
N ASP A 265 14.70 -5.21 10.55
CA ASP A 265 15.21 -5.39 11.91
C ASP A 265 16.27 -6.50 11.95
N VAL A 266 16.01 -7.64 11.27
CA VAL A 266 17.01 -8.71 11.09
C VAL A 266 18.28 -8.19 10.44
N LEU A 267 18.18 -7.38 9.39
CA LEU A 267 19.34 -6.79 8.72
C LEU A 267 20.13 -5.88 9.68
N ASN A 268 19.45 -5.07 10.48
CA ASN A 268 20.11 -4.17 11.42
C ASN A 268 20.83 -4.90 12.56
N VAL A 269 20.26 -6.01 13.06
CA VAL A 269 20.81 -6.74 14.21
C VAL A 269 21.82 -7.82 13.81
N TYR A 270 21.52 -8.60 12.77
CA TYR A 270 22.28 -9.78 12.39
C TYR A 270 23.03 -9.62 11.06
N GLY A 271 22.82 -8.50 10.35
CA GLY A 271 23.35 -8.30 9.02
C GLY A 271 22.81 -9.33 8.03
N ALA A 272 23.55 -9.54 6.93
CA ALA A 272 23.18 -10.51 5.90
C ALA A 272 23.14 -11.96 6.41
N MET A 273 23.84 -12.29 7.51
CA MET A 273 23.84 -13.65 8.06
C MET A 273 22.52 -14.03 8.73
N GLY A 274 21.68 -13.06 9.09
CA GLY A 274 20.35 -13.32 9.65
C GLY A 274 19.33 -13.81 8.61
N PHE A 275 19.66 -13.75 7.32
CA PHE A 275 18.76 -14.12 6.24
C PHE A 275 18.89 -15.60 5.87
N THR A 276 17.75 -16.24 5.68
CA THR A 276 17.69 -17.60 5.13
C THR A 276 18.32 -17.62 3.74
N LYS A 277 19.16 -18.61 3.47
CA LYS A 277 19.71 -18.81 2.12
C LYS A 277 18.59 -19.14 1.14
N VAL A 278 18.53 -18.38 0.07
CA VAL A 278 17.59 -18.57 -1.04
C VAL A 278 18.35 -18.91 -2.31
N HIS A 279 17.72 -19.66 -3.20
CA HIS A 279 18.21 -19.83 -4.57
C HIS A 279 17.88 -18.55 -5.34
N ILE A 280 18.77 -18.11 -6.23
CA ILE A 280 18.64 -16.88 -7.03
C ILE A 280 18.94 -17.23 -8.48
#